data_AF-A0A8S1DVM9-F1
#
_entry.id   AF-A0A8S1DVM9-F1
#
_cell.length_a   1.000
_cell.length_b   1.000
_cell.length_c   1.000
_cell.angle_alpha   90.00
_cell.angle_beta   90.00
_cell.angle_gamma   90.00
#
_symmetry.space_group_name_H-M   'P 1'
#
loop_
_entity.id
_entity.type
_entity.pdbx_description
1 polymer ?
#
loop_
_entity_poly.entity_id
_entity_poly.type
_entity_poly.pdbx_seq_one_letter_code
_entity_poly.pdbx_strand_id
1 'polypeptide(L)' 'MLLFETTLLSSGFTLEEPQTHASRIYRLIKFGLGIAEDEAPASEEMPPLEGDAKDVSR' A
#
# COMPACT_ATOMS: atom_id res chain seq x y z
N MET A 1 -11.19 -3.57 9.41
CA MET A 1 -9.97 -4.32 9.76
C MET A 1 -8.66 -3.53 9.64
N LEU A 2 -8.65 -2.26 9.21
CA LEU A 2 -7.40 -1.55 8.94
C LEU A 2 -6.43 -1.53 10.13
N LEU A 3 -6.90 -1.19 11.33
CA LEU A 3 -6.06 -1.15 12.54
C LEU A 3 -5.42 -2.51 12.87
N PHE A 4 -6.15 -3.60 12.68
CA PHE A 4 -5.63 -4.96 12.92
C PHE A 4 -4.51 -5.31 11.95
N GLU A 5 -4.72 -5.08 10.64
CA GLU A 5 -3.71 -5.34 9.61
C GLU A 5 -2.44 -4.50 9.83
N THR A 6 -2.60 -3.23 10.23
CA THR A 6 -1.46 -2.37 10.61
C THR A 6 -0.72 -2.92 11.82
N THR A 7 -1.44 -3.36 12.87
CA THR A 7 -0.78 -3.96 14.04
C THR A 7 -0.07 -5.27 13.70
N LEU A 8 -0.66 -6.10 12.84
CA LEU A 8 -0.10 -7.37 12.38
C LEU A 8 1.20 -7.13 11.59
N LEU A 9 1.18 -6.18 10.66
CA LEU A 9 2.37 -5.80 9.90
C LEU A 9 3.46 -5.19 10.80
N SER A 10 3.11 -4.29 11.71
CA SER A 10 4.07 -3.66 12.63
C SER A 10 4.67 -4.62 13.67
N SER A 11 3.98 -5.72 13.95
CA SER A 11 4.47 -6.78 14.85
C SER A 11 5.34 -7.81 14.12
N GLY A 12 5.58 -7.64 12.82
CA GLY A 12 6.47 -8.49 12.03
C GLY A 12 5.78 -9.69 11.38
N PHE A 13 4.45 -9.74 11.38
CA PHE A 13 3.70 -10.76 10.66
C PHE A 13 3.34 -10.29 9.25
N THR A 14 3.17 -11.24 8.33
CA THR A 14 2.77 -10.97 6.95
C THR A 14 1.25 -10.79 6.84
N LEU A 15 0.83 -9.96 5.89
CA LEU A 15 -0.58 -9.81 5.53
C LEU A 15 -1.02 -10.93 4.58
N GLU A 16 -2.24 -11.43 4.74
CA GLU A 16 -2.86 -12.40 3.82
C GLU A 16 -3.16 -11.74 2.46
N GLU A 17 -3.68 -10.50 2.48
CA GLU A 17 -4.04 -9.74 1.29
C GLU A 17 -3.37 -8.34 1.29
N PRO A 18 -2.08 -8.25 0.96
CA PRO A 18 -1.35 -6.98 0.99
C PRO A 18 -1.93 -5.92 0.03
N GLN A 19 -2.43 -6.34 -1.13
CA GLN A 19 -3.04 -5.44 -2.13
C GLN A 19 -4.35 -4.81 -1.62
N THR A 20 -5.16 -5.58 -0.90
CA THR A 20 -6.40 -5.09 -0.30
C THR A 20 -6.10 -4.07 0.81
N HIS A 21 -5.10 -4.34 1.65
CA HIS A 21 -4.64 -3.39 2.68
C HIS A 21 -4.15 -2.08 2.05
N ALA A 22 -3.30 -2.17 1.01
CA ALA A 22 -2.78 -1.01 0.29
C ALA A 22 -3.90 -0.18 -0.34
N SER A 23 -4.87 -0.83 -0.98
CA SER A 23 -6.04 -0.18 -1.58
C SER A 23 -6.87 0.61 -0.56
N ARG A 24 -7.00 0.10 0.68
CA ARG A 24 -7.71 0.80 1.76
C ARG A 24 -6.94 2.03 2.23
N ILE A 25 -5.62 1.93 2.40
CA ILE A 25 -4.76 3.07 2.77
C ILE A 25 -4.81 4.15 1.67
N TYR A 26 -4.73 3.74 0.41
CA TYR A 26 -4.80 4.66 -0.72
C TYR A 26 -6.11 5.45 -0.75
N ARG A 27 -7.26 4.79 -0.49
CA ARG A 27 -8.55 5.48 -0.37
C ARG A 27 -8.55 6.50 0.77
N LEU A 28 -7.99 6.16 1.94
CA LEU A 28 -7.88 7.11 3.05
C LEU A 28 -7.05 8.34 2.69
N ILE A 29 -5.94 8.16 1.98
CA ILE A 29 -5.09 9.27 1.50
C ILE A 29 -5.87 10.12 0.49
N LYS A 30 -6.54 9.50 -0.49
CA LYS A 30 -7.42 10.20 -1.44
C LYS A 30 -8.47 11.06 -0.72
N PHE A 31 -9.15 10.49 0.28
CA PHE A 31 -10.10 11.23 1.09
C PHE A 31 -9.46 12.40 1.85
N GLY A 32 -8.27 12.19 2.45
CA GLY A 32 -7.53 13.25 3.14
C GLY A 32 -7.06 14.38 2.22
N LEU A 33 -6.80 14.08 0.94
CA LEU A 33 -6.39 15.04 -0.08
C LEU A 33 -7.58 15.66 -0.84
N GLY A 34 -8.81 15.20 -0.61
CA GLY A 34 -9.99 15.66 -1.34
C GLY A 34 -10.01 15.28 -2.82
N ILE A 35 -9.25 14.24 -3.21
CA ILE A 35 -9.23 13.72 -4.58
C ILE A 35 -10.50 12.90 -4.79
N ALA A 36 -11.36 13.32 -5.71
CA ALA A 36 -12.64 12.66 -6.00
C ALA A 36 -12.45 11.21 -6.47
N GLU A 37 -13.42 10.35 -6.18
CA GLU A 37 -13.39 8.93 -6.57
C GLU A 37 -13.40 8.71 -8.10
N ASP A 38 -13.78 9.73 -8.88
CA ASP A 38 -13.88 9.69 -10.35
C ASP A 38 -12.54 9.89 -11.09
N GLU A 39 -11.46 10.26 -10.39
CA GLU A 39 -10.12 10.07 -10.97
C GLU A 39 -9.79 8.58 -10.92
N ALA A 40 -10.01 7.93 -12.07
CA ALA A 40 -9.60 6.57 -12.40
C ALA A 40 -8.25 6.26 -11.76
N PRO A 41 -8.01 5.01 -11.29
CA PRO A 41 -6.73 4.66 -10.72
C PRO A 41 -5.65 5.03 -11.75
N ALA A 42 -4.79 5.99 -11.37
CA ALA A 42 -3.52 6.23 -12.03
C ALA A 42 -2.75 4.91 -11.92
N SER A 43 -3.03 4.04 -12.89
CA SER A 43 -2.44 2.72 -13.09
C SER A 43 -1.10 2.84 -13.81
N GLU A 44 -0.61 4.06 -13.94
CA GLU A 44 0.58 4.39 -14.69
C GLU A 44 1.36 5.38 -13.81
N GLU A 45 2.65 5.10 -13.61
CA GLU A 45 3.60 5.97 -12.91
C GLU A 45 3.69 5.80 -11.39
N MET A 46 3.68 4.56 -10.90
CA MET A 46 4.62 4.27 -9.80
C MET A 46 6.03 4.33 -10.42
N PRO A 47 6.90 5.28 -10.01
CA PRO A 47 8.28 5.27 -10.48
C PRO A 47 8.94 3.93 -10.11
N PRO A 48 9.85 3.42 -10.94
CA PRO A 48 10.51 2.15 -10.66
C PRO A 48 11.15 2.19 -9.27
N LEU A 49 10.85 1.18 -8.46
CA LEU A 49 11.39 1.06 -7.11
C LEU A 49 12.93 0.90 -7.21
N GLU A 50 13.67 1.94 -6.86
CA GLU A 50 15.13 1.85 -6.68
C GLU A 50 15.42 1.06 -5.40
N GLY A 51 15.48 -0.28 -5.49
CA GLY A 51 15.88 -1.09 -4.34
C GLY A 51 15.79 -2.62 -4.46
N ASP A 52 14.95 -3.17 -5.34
CA ASP A 52 14.58 -4.60 -5.30
C ASP A 52 15.63 -5.60 -5.85
N ALA A 53 16.89 -5.19 -6.08
CA ALA A 53 17.87 -6.04 -6.73
C ALA A 53 19.03 -6.56 -5.86
N LYS A 54 19.15 -6.22 -4.56
CA LYS A 54 20.45 -6.46 -3.87
C LYS A 54 20.51 -7.04 -2.45
N ASP A 55 19.44 -7.42 -1.75
CA ASP A 55 19.66 -8.01 -0.40
C ASP A 55 18.58 -8.98 0.12
N VAL A 56 18.37 -10.12 -0.56
CA VAL A 56 17.74 -11.31 0.07
C VAL A 56 18.61 -12.57 -0.13
N SER A 57 19.93 -12.40 -0.29
CA SER A 57 20.86 -13.53 -0.30
C SER A 57 22.25 -13.12 0.15
N ARG A 58 22.44 -12.97 1.47
CA ARG A 58 23.62 -13.46 2.18
C ARG A 58 23.38 -13.56 3.68
#